data_AF-A0A956QK95-F1
#
_entry.id   AF-A0A956QK95-F1
#
_cell.length_a   1.000
_cell.length_b   1.000
_cell.length_c   1.000
_cell.angle_alpha   90.00
_cell.angle_beta   90.00
_cell.angle_gamma   90.00
#
_symmetry.space_group_name_H-M   'P 1'
#
loop_
_entity.id
_entity.type
_entity.pdbx_description
1 polymer ?
#
loop_
_entity_poly.entity_id
_entity_poly.type
_entity_poly.pdbx_seq_one_letter_code
_entity_poly.pdbx_strand_id
1 'polypeptide(L)'
;MKELICPECQAEIVVLDDKTAYCPRHGGKFKLLHLAPATRVELARELETTTPGPGVGNHKCHYHQEVDAKFLCRGCGKPCCRLCTFAIGMMKLCAECATTGPEPLIPKRKRLVDNALRLAGLATVFVIGIIVLLASGTGLGAVLGVLGIFLIPFFVMIPSTVGFFMALEAVDKHLENPVV
;
A
#
# COMPACT_ATOMS: atom_id res chain seq x y z
N MET A 1 -14.22 -28.59 6.29
CA MET A 1 -15.16 -27.54 6.74
C MET A 1 -16.31 -28.23 7.44
N LYS A 2 -16.71 -27.80 8.64
CA LYS A 2 -17.86 -28.38 9.33
C LYS A 2 -19.04 -27.48 9.02
N GLU A 3 -19.93 -27.94 8.12
CA GLU A 3 -21.13 -27.22 7.75
C GLU A 3 -22.06 -27.16 8.98
N LEU A 4 -22.50 -25.95 9.34
CA LEU A 4 -23.54 -25.78 10.35
C LEU A 4 -24.88 -26.07 9.66
N ILE A 5 -25.63 -27.03 10.19
CA ILE A 5 -26.92 -27.46 9.63
C ILE A 5 -28.03 -27.10 10.62
N CYS A 6 -29.11 -26.51 10.12
CA CYS A 6 -30.25 -26.12 10.91
C CYS A 6 -31.01 -27.35 11.43
N PRO A 7 -31.30 -27.47 12.73
CA PRO A 7 -31.93 -28.66 13.28
C PRO A 7 -33.39 -28.86 12.84
N GLU A 8 -34.09 -27.78 12.48
CA GLU A 8 -35.51 -27.86 12.10
C GLU A 8 -35.73 -28.23 10.63
N CYS A 9 -34.93 -27.67 9.72
CA CYS A 9 -35.17 -27.77 8.27
C CYS A 9 -34.01 -28.34 7.47
N GLN A 10 -32.90 -28.69 8.15
CA GLN A 10 -31.65 -29.20 7.58
C GLN A 10 -30.98 -28.28 6.54
N ALA A 11 -31.35 -27.00 6.46
CA ALA A 11 -30.67 -26.04 5.61
C ALA A 11 -29.37 -25.53 6.26
N GLU A 12 -28.44 -25.04 5.45
CA GLU A 12 -27.22 -24.40 5.91
C GLU A 12 -27.53 -23.09 6.68
N ILE A 13 -26.89 -22.89 7.84
CA ILE A 13 -27.11 -21.72 8.72
C ILE A 13 -26.06 -20.65 8.42
N VAL A 14 -26.49 -19.40 8.27
CA VAL A 14 -25.60 -18.25 8.05
C VAL A 14 -25.24 -17.64 9.40
N VAL A 15 -23.94 -17.54 9.71
CA VAL A 15 -23.45 -16.92 10.94
C VAL A 15 -23.47 -15.39 10.77
N LEU A 16 -24.16 -14.69 11.66
CA LEU A 16 -24.22 -13.22 11.69
C LEU A 16 -23.07 -12.66 12.54
N ASP A 17 -22.89 -13.19 13.75
CA ASP A 17 -21.85 -12.78 14.70
C ASP A 17 -21.29 -13.99 15.45
N ASP A 18 -20.33 -13.76 16.35
CA ASP A 18 -19.62 -14.79 17.13
C ASP A 18 -20.54 -15.71 17.96
N LYS A 19 -21.79 -15.28 18.19
CA LYS A 19 -22.76 -15.94 19.07
C LYS A 19 -24.10 -16.19 18.41
N THR A 20 -24.31 -15.76 17.18
CA THR A 20 -25.64 -15.73 16.54
C THR A 20 -25.55 -16.21 15.10
N ALA A 21 -26.42 -17.15 14.76
CA ALA A 21 -26.64 -17.60 13.38
C ALA A 21 -28.12 -17.52 13.06
N TYR A 22 -28.47 -17.43 11.78
CA TYR A 22 -29.86 -17.48 11.33
C TYR A 22 -30.02 -18.44 10.15
N CYS A 23 -31.17 -19.13 10.10
CA CYS A 23 -31.50 -19.99 8.97
C CYS A 23 -32.21 -19.16 7.88
N PRO A 24 -31.70 -19.14 6.63
CA PRO A 24 -32.33 -18.41 5.54
C PRO A 24 -33.66 -19.03 5.07
N ARG A 25 -33.92 -20.31 5.39
CA ARG A 25 -35.09 -21.03 4.88
C ARG A 25 -36.39 -20.72 5.64
N HIS A 26 -36.31 -20.54 6.96
CA HIS A 26 -37.48 -20.28 7.82
C HIS A 26 -37.27 -19.13 8.80
N GLY A 27 -36.12 -18.44 8.75
CA GLY A 27 -35.86 -17.25 9.56
C GLY A 27 -35.56 -17.52 11.04
N GLY A 28 -35.35 -18.79 11.44
CA GLY A 28 -34.98 -19.14 12.82
C GLY A 28 -33.64 -18.54 13.23
N LYS A 29 -33.54 -18.01 14.46
CA LYS A 29 -32.30 -17.48 15.05
C LYS A 29 -31.74 -18.45 16.08
N PHE A 30 -30.45 -18.76 15.98
CA PHE A 30 -29.76 -19.71 16.84
C PHE A 30 -28.63 -19.02 17.59
N LYS A 31 -28.48 -19.37 18.87
CA LYS A 31 -27.35 -18.94 19.70
C LYS A 31 -26.24 -19.98 19.63
N LEU A 32 -25.08 -19.59 19.12
CA LEU A 32 -23.90 -20.44 19.02
C LEU A 32 -23.24 -20.51 20.40
N LEU A 33 -23.22 -21.70 21.00
CA LEU A 33 -22.63 -21.88 22.33
C LEU A 33 -21.10 -21.86 22.26
N HIS A 34 -20.51 -22.55 21.28
CA HIS A 34 -19.07 -22.60 21.06
C HIS A 34 -18.74 -22.57 19.56
N LEU A 35 -18.12 -21.48 19.09
CA LEU A 35 -17.42 -21.48 17.82
C LEU A 35 -16.01 -22.03 18.06
N ALA A 36 -15.60 -23.01 17.25
CA ALA A 36 -14.20 -23.41 17.23
C ALA A 36 -13.33 -22.19 16.88
N PRO A 37 -12.16 -22.01 17.50
CA PRO A 37 -11.30 -20.85 17.22
C PRO A 37 -10.92 -20.75 15.73
N ALA A 38 -10.85 -21.89 15.02
CA ALA A 38 -10.62 -21.94 13.58
C ALA A 38 -11.71 -21.22 12.77
N THR A 39 -12.99 -21.37 13.12
CA THR A 39 -14.10 -20.75 12.38
C THR A 39 -14.20 -19.24 12.62
N ARG A 40 -13.69 -18.73 13.75
CA ARG A 40 -13.61 -17.27 13.98
C ARG A 40 -12.62 -16.58 13.04
N VAL A 41 -11.47 -17.22 12.79
CA VAL A 41 -10.45 -16.66 11.89
C VAL A 41 -10.96 -16.63 10.46
N GLU A 42 -11.72 -17.66 10.04
CA GLU A 42 -12.36 -17.68 8.72
C GLU A 42 -13.46 -16.62 8.59
N LEU A 43 -14.35 -16.49 9.58
CA LEU A 43 -15.45 -15.53 9.52
C LEU A 43 -14.95 -14.07 9.50
N ALA A 44 -13.94 -13.75 10.32
CA ALA A 44 -13.30 -12.44 10.30
C ALA A 44 -12.64 -12.15 8.94
N ARG A 45 -11.99 -13.16 8.35
CA ARG A 45 -11.36 -13.06 7.03
C ARG A 45 -12.39 -12.93 5.90
N GLU A 46 -13.61 -13.38 6.11
CA GLU A 46 -14.71 -13.27 5.15
C GLU A 46 -15.43 -11.92 5.25
N LEU A 47 -15.64 -11.40 6.47
CA LEU A 47 -16.18 -10.05 6.68
C LEU A 47 -15.24 -8.95 6.15
N GLU A 48 -13.93 -9.10 6.28
CA GLU A 48 -12.98 -8.12 5.73
C GLU A 48 -12.93 -8.12 4.19
N THR A 49 -13.52 -9.12 3.52
CA THR A 49 -13.43 -9.27 2.05
C THR A 49 -14.53 -8.61 1.23
N THR A 50 -15.56 -8.01 1.84
CA THR A 50 -16.66 -7.42 1.06
C THR A 50 -16.39 -6.00 0.57
N THR A 51 -15.63 -5.21 1.33
CA THR A 51 -15.28 -3.84 0.91
C THR A 51 -14.18 -3.88 -0.17
N PRO A 52 -14.45 -3.40 -1.40
CA PRO A 52 -13.40 -3.25 -2.40
C PRO A 52 -12.31 -2.33 -1.84
N GLY A 53 -11.05 -2.71 -2.07
CA GLY A 53 -9.93 -1.88 -1.62
C GLY A 53 -10.02 -0.47 -2.24
N PRO A 54 -9.47 0.55 -1.56
CA PRO A 54 -9.39 1.90 -2.12
C PRO A 54 -8.71 1.83 -3.50
N GLY A 55 -9.35 2.43 -4.52
CA GLY A 55 -8.85 2.48 -5.90
C GLY A 55 -9.31 1.34 -6.82
N VAL A 56 -9.98 0.29 -6.34
CA VAL A 56 -10.38 -0.86 -7.19
C VAL A 56 -11.64 -0.57 -8.04
N GLY A 57 -12.44 0.43 -7.66
CA GLY A 57 -13.63 0.85 -8.44
C GLY A 57 -14.58 -0.31 -8.81
N ASN A 58 -15.30 -0.15 -9.92
CA ASN A 58 -16.13 -1.20 -10.52
C ASN A 58 -15.35 -2.01 -11.58
N HIS A 59 -14.05 -2.21 -11.39
CA HIS A 59 -13.24 -2.94 -12.36
C HIS A 59 -13.51 -4.46 -12.29
N LYS A 60 -13.53 -5.10 -13.46
CA LYS A 60 -13.58 -6.56 -13.58
C LYS A 60 -12.19 -7.16 -13.41
N CYS A 61 -12.12 -8.41 -12.95
CA CYS A 61 -10.86 -9.12 -12.82
C CYS A 61 -10.22 -9.31 -14.20
N HIS A 62 -8.92 -9.01 -14.30
CA HIS A 62 -8.18 -9.11 -15.55
C HIS A 62 -8.25 -10.52 -16.19
N TYR A 63 -8.24 -11.57 -15.36
CA TYR A 63 -8.32 -12.97 -15.81
C TYR A 63 -9.75 -13.49 -15.96
N HIS A 64 -10.73 -12.81 -15.35
CA HIS A 64 -12.13 -13.27 -15.30
C HIS A 64 -13.04 -12.06 -15.47
N GLN A 65 -13.43 -11.77 -16.71
CA GLN A 65 -14.22 -10.58 -17.04
C GLN A 65 -15.61 -10.56 -16.38
N GLU A 66 -16.12 -11.72 -16.01
CA GLU A 66 -17.42 -11.86 -15.35
C GLU A 66 -17.36 -11.55 -13.84
N VAL A 67 -16.16 -11.59 -13.23
CA VAL A 67 -15.97 -11.48 -11.78
C VAL A 67 -15.46 -10.09 -11.43
N ASP A 68 -16.06 -9.46 -10.43
CA ASP A 68 -15.58 -8.17 -9.92
C ASP A 68 -14.20 -8.29 -9.26
N ALA A 69 -13.32 -7.36 -9.57
CA ALA A 69 -12.04 -7.26 -8.90
C ALA A 69 -12.24 -6.77 -7.46
N LYS A 70 -11.45 -7.33 -6.54
CA LYS A 70 -11.45 -6.93 -5.13
C LYS A 70 -10.14 -6.25 -4.73
N PHE A 71 -9.07 -6.49 -5.50
CA PHE A 71 -7.73 -6.00 -5.23
C PHE A 71 -7.06 -5.51 -6.52
N LEU A 72 -6.16 -4.53 -6.42
CA LEU A 72 -5.21 -4.19 -7.47
C LEU A 72 -3.90 -4.91 -7.20
N CYS A 73 -3.34 -5.57 -8.21
CA CYS A 73 -2.03 -6.20 -8.10
C CYS A 73 -0.96 -5.15 -7.82
N ARG A 74 -0.17 -5.30 -6.76
CA ARG A 74 0.91 -4.35 -6.44
C ARG A 74 2.08 -4.36 -7.43
N GLY A 75 2.25 -5.44 -8.20
CA GLY A 75 3.34 -5.55 -9.16
C GLY A 75 3.06 -4.78 -10.45
N CYS A 76 1.91 -5.04 -11.07
CA CYS A 76 1.56 -4.53 -12.40
C CYS A 76 0.33 -3.61 -12.42
N GLY A 77 -0.34 -3.39 -11.29
CA GLY A 77 -1.56 -2.57 -11.21
C GLY A 77 -2.83 -3.25 -11.74
N LYS A 78 -2.76 -4.45 -12.32
CA LYS A 78 -3.95 -5.13 -12.88
C LYS A 78 -5.01 -5.41 -11.79
N PRO A 79 -6.30 -5.16 -12.04
CA PRO A 79 -7.38 -5.52 -11.12
C PRO A 79 -7.57 -7.04 -11.06
N CYS A 80 -7.60 -7.61 -9.87
CA CYS A 80 -7.66 -9.05 -9.61
C CYS A 80 -8.80 -9.40 -8.65
N CYS A 81 -9.49 -10.51 -8.90
CA CYS A 81 -10.41 -11.10 -7.94
C CYS A 81 -9.63 -11.78 -6.79
N ARG A 82 -10.36 -12.27 -5.80
CA ARG A 82 -9.79 -12.96 -4.62
C ARG A 82 -9.01 -14.22 -5.00
N LEU A 83 -9.48 -14.96 -6.02
CA LEU A 83 -8.85 -16.21 -6.48
C LEU A 83 -7.56 -15.98 -7.26
N CYS A 84 -7.47 -14.87 -8.00
CA CYS A 84 -6.28 -14.53 -8.80
C CYS A 84 -5.21 -13.78 -8.00
N THR A 85 -5.48 -13.47 -6.73
CA THR A 85 -4.59 -12.70 -5.85
C THR A 85 -3.82 -13.60 -4.92
N PHE A 86 -2.51 -13.46 -4.91
CA PHE A 86 -1.58 -14.11 -3.98
C PHE A 86 -1.06 -13.10 -2.96
N ALA A 87 -1.03 -13.49 -1.69
CA ALA A 87 -0.48 -12.67 -0.62
C ALA A 87 0.96 -13.11 -0.33
N ILE A 88 1.93 -12.23 -0.58
CA ILE A 88 3.35 -12.44 -0.22
C ILE A 88 3.72 -11.35 0.79
N GLY A 89 3.79 -11.73 2.06
CA GLY A 89 3.88 -10.76 3.16
C GLY A 89 2.66 -9.83 3.19
N MET A 90 2.88 -8.51 3.12
CA MET A 90 1.82 -7.51 3.05
C MET A 90 1.41 -7.13 1.62
N MET A 91 2.00 -7.76 0.59
CA MET A 91 1.73 -7.43 -0.80
C MET A 91 0.72 -8.41 -1.42
N LYS A 92 -0.28 -7.87 -2.12
CA LYS A 92 -1.22 -8.62 -2.94
C LYS A 92 -0.77 -8.55 -4.40
N LEU A 93 -0.45 -9.68 -5.01
CA LEU A 93 0.11 -9.80 -6.35
C LEU A 93 -0.78 -10.71 -7.22
N CYS A 94 -0.81 -10.48 -8.53
CA CYS A 94 -1.40 -11.42 -9.47
C CYS A 94 -0.49 -12.64 -9.67
N ALA A 95 -1.03 -13.70 -10.27
CA ALA A 95 -0.28 -14.92 -10.59
C ALA A 95 1.03 -14.63 -11.34
N GLU A 96 0.97 -13.81 -12.39
CA GLU A 96 2.15 -13.43 -13.19
C GLU A 96 3.22 -12.73 -12.35
N CYS A 97 2.86 -11.73 -11.55
CA CYS A 97 3.85 -11.01 -10.73
C CYS A 97 4.38 -11.85 -9.57
N ALA A 98 3.58 -12.79 -9.05
CA ALA A 98 4.01 -13.69 -7.99
C ALA A 98 5.08 -14.67 -8.49
N THR A 99 4.99 -15.14 -9.73
CA THR A 99 5.96 -16.09 -10.31
C THR A 99 7.17 -15.40 -10.94
N THR A 100 6.94 -14.29 -11.64
CA THR A 100 8.01 -13.58 -12.37
C THR A 100 8.82 -12.65 -11.45
N GLY A 101 8.26 -12.32 -10.27
CA GLY A 101 8.79 -11.27 -9.42
C GLY A 101 8.43 -9.86 -9.93
N PRO A 102 8.73 -8.82 -9.15
CA PRO A 102 8.48 -7.45 -9.57
C PRO A 102 9.31 -7.12 -10.81
N GLU A 103 8.65 -6.67 -11.88
CA GLU A 103 9.32 -6.28 -13.11
C GLU A 103 10.37 -5.19 -12.82
N PRO A 104 11.60 -5.31 -13.35
CA PRO A 104 12.62 -4.30 -13.16
C PRO A 104 12.14 -2.94 -13.69
N LEU A 105 12.57 -1.85 -13.05
CA LEU A 105 12.25 -0.51 -13.50
C LEU A 105 12.65 -0.32 -14.96
N ILE A 106 11.74 0.22 -15.78
CA ILE A 106 12.00 0.59 -17.18
C ILE A 106 13.31 1.39 -17.22
N PRO A 107 14.27 1.09 -18.12
CA PRO A 107 15.60 1.69 -18.12
C PRO A 107 15.58 3.22 -18.17
N LYS A 108 14.58 3.81 -18.82
CA LYS A 108 14.35 5.26 -18.83
C LYS A 108 14.00 5.82 -17.45
N ARG A 109 13.11 5.17 -16.70
CA ARG A 109 12.73 5.55 -15.32
C ARG A 109 13.91 5.35 -14.38
N LYS A 110 14.68 4.27 -14.53
CA LYS A 110 15.91 4.04 -13.77
C LYS A 110 16.90 5.21 -13.95
N ARG A 111 17.14 5.66 -15.19
CA ARG A 111 18.03 6.82 -15.45
C ARG A 111 17.51 8.11 -14.82
N LEU A 112 16.19 8.35 -14.82
CA LEU A 112 15.61 9.52 -14.17
C LEU A 112 15.81 9.49 -12.66
N VAL A 113 15.55 8.34 -12.02
CA VAL A 113 15.79 8.15 -10.58
C VAL A 113 17.28 8.32 -10.24
N ASP A 114 18.17 7.71 -11.04
CA ASP A 114 19.62 7.85 -10.85
C ASP A 114 20.08 9.31 -10.99
N ASN A 115 19.58 10.04 -12.00
CA ASN A 115 19.91 11.44 -12.20
C ASN A 115 19.37 12.34 -11.09
N ALA A 116 18.16 12.08 -10.62
CA ALA A 116 17.57 12.80 -9.48
C ALA A 116 18.40 12.59 -8.21
N LEU A 117 18.81 11.35 -7.94
CA LEU A 117 19.65 11.02 -6.78
C LEU A 117 21.03 11.68 -6.86
N ARG A 118 21.65 11.71 -8.05
CA ARG A 118 22.92 12.41 -8.29
C ARG A 118 22.79 13.92 -8.07
N LEU A 119 21.73 14.54 -8.58
CA LEU A 119 21.49 15.98 -8.42
C LEU A 119 21.25 16.33 -6.96
N ALA A 120 20.47 15.52 -6.23
CA ALA A 120 20.26 15.67 -4.79
C ALA A 120 21.58 15.56 -4.00
N GLY A 121 22.42 14.59 -4.34
CA GLY A 121 23.76 14.45 -3.75
C GLY A 121 24.65 15.67 -4.00
N LEU A 122 24.71 16.15 -5.24
CA LEU A 122 25.48 17.35 -5.61
C LEU A 122 24.99 18.61 -4.89
N ALA A 123 23.66 18.80 -4.81
CA ALA A 123 23.07 19.94 -4.10
C ALA A 123 23.43 19.91 -2.60
N THR A 124 23.41 18.72 -1.98
CA THR A 124 23.78 18.54 -0.57
C THR A 124 25.24 18.89 -0.33
N VAL A 125 26.16 18.41 -1.18
CA VAL A 125 27.60 18.73 -1.08
C VAL A 125 27.86 20.22 -1.28
N PHE A 126 27.19 20.86 -2.25
CA PHE A 126 27.32 22.29 -2.53
C PHE A 126 26.92 23.14 -1.33
N VAL A 127 25.78 22.82 -0.71
CA VAL A 127 25.33 23.50 0.51
C VAL A 127 26.33 23.35 1.66
N ILE A 128 26.82 22.14 1.91
CA ILE A 128 27.83 21.91 2.96
C ILE A 128 29.08 22.75 2.67
N GLY A 129 29.51 22.84 1.41
CA GLY A 129 30.63 23.69 0.99
C GLY A 129 30.41 25.16 1.30
N ILE A 130 29.22 25.70 1.04
CA ILE A 130 28.84 27.08 1.40
C ILE A 130 28.89 27.29 2.92
N ILE A 131 28.36 26.33 3.70
CA ILE A 131 28.36 26.43 5.17
C ILE A 131 29.79 26.48 5.70
N VAL A 132 30.68 25.60 5.23
CA VAL A 132 32.09 25.57 5.63
C VAL A 132 32.80 26.86 5.23
N LEU A 133 32.56 27.36 4.02
CA LEU A 133 33.14 28.62 3.54
C LEU A 133 32.70 29.81 4.42
N LEU A 134 31.40 29.92 4.71
CA LEU A 134 30.86 30.98 5.57
C LEU A 134 31.38 30.89 7.00
N ALA A 135 31.53 29.69 7.55
CA ALA A 135 32.10 29.48 8.89
C ALA A 135 33.58 29.88 8.98
N SER A 136 34.32 29.82 7.87
CA SER A 136 35.74 30.19 7.81
C SER A 136 36.02 31.69 7.64
N GLY A 137 34.99 32.51 7.33
CA GLY A 137 35.12 33.95 7.11
C GLY A 137 35.18 34.75 8.41
N THR A 138 36.38 35.21 8.79
CA THR A 138 36.73 35.77 10.11
C THR A 138 36.21 37.18 10.45
N GLY A 139 35.25 37.76 9.72
CA GLY A 139 34.87 39.19 9.92
C GLY A 139 33.37 39.49 10.10
N LEU A 140 32.50 38.80 9.36
CA LEU A 140 31.04 39.00 9.41
C LEU A 140 30.28 37.89 10.16
N GLY A 141 31.02 36.93 10.76
CA GLY A 141 30.49 35.65 11.24
C GLY A 141 29.66 35.69 12.51
N ALA A 142 29.75 36.74 13.34
CA ALA A 142 29.04 36.75 14.62
C ALA A 142 27.53 37.03 14.49
N VAL A 143 27.13 37.94 13.60
CA VAL A 143 25.72 38.34 13.43
C VAL A 143 25.01 37.45 12.41
N LEU A 144 25.70 37.06 11.33
CA LEU A 144 25.20 36.05 10.39
C LEU A 144 25.27 34.63 10.93
N GLY A 145 26.10 34.35 11.95
CA GLY A 145 26.24 33.02 12.53
C GLY A 145 24.94 32.52 13.16
N VAL A 146 24.27 33.35 13.97
CA VAL A 146 23.03 32.93 14.66
C VAL A 146 21.86 32.85 13.68
N LEU A 147 21.65 33.87 12.83
CA LEU A 147 20.61 33.83 11.78
C LEU A 147 20.85 32.72 10.76
N GLY A 148 22.11 32.49 10.39
CA GLY A 148 22.54 31.42 9.51
C GLY A 148 22.26 30.04 10.10
N ILE A 149 22.57 29.81 11.39
CA ILE A 149 22.29 28.53 12.05
C ILE A 149 20.80 28.16 12.02
N PHE A 150 19.88 29.13 12.05
CA PHE A 150 18.44 28.85 11.99
C PHE A 150 17.88 28.83 10.56
N LEU A 151 18.31 29.75 9.68
CA LEU A 151 17.80 29.83 8.31
C LEU A 151 18.37 28.73 7.42
N ILE A 152 19.65 28.39 7.57
CA ILE A 152 20.31 27.40 6.71
C ILE A 152 19.63 26.03 6.79
N PRO A 153 19.39 25.41 7.97
CA PRO A 153 18.69 24.13 8.01
C PRO A 153 17.27 24.25 7.49
N PHE A 154 16.59 25.39 7.64
CA PHE A 154 15.24 25.56 7.11
C PHE A 154 15.24 25.55 5.57
N PHE A 155 16.12 26.33 4.94
CA PHE A 155 16.23 26.43 3.48
C PHE A 155 16.89 25.22 2.82
N VAL A 156 17.62 24.41 3.57
CA VAL A 156 18.30 23.21 3.06
C VAL A 156 17.47 21.97 3.34
N MET A 157 17.04 21.77 4.59
CA MET A 157 16.36 20.53 4.98
C MET A 157 14.97 20.45 4.37
N ILE A 158 14.25 21.56 4.20
CA ILE A 158 12.89 21.51 3.64
C ILE A 158 12.90 21.05 2.18
N PRO A 159 13.65 21.67 1.24
CA PRO A 159 13.68 21.18 -0.14
C PRO A 159 14.25 19.77 -0.26
N SER A 160 15.26 19.41 0.55
CA SER A 160 15.82 18.06 0.56
C SER A 160 14.82 17.02 1.08
N THR A 161 14.06 17.32 2.14
CA THR A 161 13.03 16.40 2.66
C THR A 161 11.87 16.28 1.68
N VAL A 162 11.36 17.40 1.13
CA VAL A 162 10.32 17.37 0.08
C VAL A 162 10.80 16.57 -1.12
N GLY A 163 12.00 16.84 -1.63
CA GLY A 163 12.58 16.10 -2.75
C GLY A 163 12.78 14.61 -2.45
N PHE A 164 13.18 14.26 -1.22
CA PHE A 164 13.30 12.87 -0.79
C PHE A 164 11.94 12.16 -0.72
N PHE A 165 10.91 12.79 -0.14
CA PHE A 165 9.56 12.22 -0.12
C PHE A 165 8.98 12.08 -1.52
N MET A 166 9.15 13.08 -2.39
CA MET A 166 8.76 12.97 -3.80
C MET A 166 9.53 11.85 -4.51
N ALA A 167 10.81 11.64 -4.20
CA ALA A 167 11.58 10.53 -4.78
C ALA A 167 11.09 9.17 -4.26
N LEU A 168 10.72 9.05 -2.99
CA LEU A 168 10.11 7.84 -2.43
C LEU A 168 8.77 7.54 -3.08
N GLU A 169 7.93 8.55 -3.27
CA GLU A 169 6.65 8.41 -3.99
C GLU A 169 6.86 8.12 -5.48
N ALA A 170 7.89 8.69 -6.11
CA ALA A 170 8.24 8.39 -7.50
C ALA A 170 8.85 6.99 -7.68
N VAL A 171 9.30 6.34 -6.61
CA VAL A 171 9.65 4.91 -6.61
C VAL A 171 8.40 4.05 -6.43
N ASP A 172 7.31 4.61 -5.89
CA ASP A 172 6.03 3.92 -5.88
C ASP A 172 5.56 3.68 -7.32
N LYS A 173 5.37 2.41 -7.64
CA LYS A 173 4.90 1.98 -8.96
C LYS A 173 3.40 2.23 -9.12
N HIS A 174 2.71 2.68 -8.06
CA HIS A 174 1.26 2.88 -8.02
C HIS A 174 0.76 4.21 -8.59
N LEU A 175 1.62 5.22 -8.78
CA LEU A 175 1.22 6.42 -9.49
C LEU A 175 1.21 6.11 -10.99
N GLU A 176 0.01 6.04 -11.57
CA GLU A 176 -0.17 6.03 -13.01
C GLU A 176 0.62 7.22 -13.58
N ASN A 177 1.42 6.96 -14.62
CA ASN A 177 2.09 8.02 -15.33
C ASN A 177 0.98 8.95 -15.86
N PRO A 178 0.93 10.24 -15.49
CA PRO A 178 -0.11 11.12 -15.99
C PRO A 178 -0.10 11.03 -17.52
N VAL A 179 -1.27 10.80 -18.11
CA VAL A 179 -1.45 10.79 -19.56
C VAL A 179 -0.96 12.14 -20.09
N VAL A 180 0.19 12.12 -20.77
CA VAL A 180 0.75 13.28 -21.48
C VAL A 180 0.01 13.45 -22.79
#